data_AF-A0A9D3VKT8-F1
#
_entry.id   AF-A0A9D3VKT8-F1
#
_cell.length_a   1.000
_cell.length_b   1.000
_cell.length_c   1.000
_cell.angle_alpha   90.00
_cell.angle_beta   90.00
_cell.angle_gamma   90.00
#
_symmetry.space_group_name_H-M   'P 1'
#
loop_
_entity.id
_entity.type
_entity.pdbx_description
1 polymer ?
#
loop_
_entity_poly.entity_id
_entity_poly.type
_entity_poly.pdbx_seq_one_letter_code
_entity_poly.pdbx_strand_id
1 'polypeptide(L)'
;MEFSAISSALETIGELTQEVTSLWGVDEQVQGLANELRWMQSFLQVADARRVDHEVIRTSVVEIRELAYDAEDVIETFSLKVASKRKDGFSNCIKGLLVS
;
A
#
# COMPACT_ATOMS: atom_id res chain seq x y z
N MET A 1 6.79 16.53 -5.19
CA MET A 1 5.61 15.75 -5.60
C MET A 1 5.94 14.26 -5.77
N GLU A 2 7.18 13.88 -6.13
CA GLU A 2 7.54 12.47 -6.37
C GLU A 2 7.53 11.58 -5.12
N PHE A 3 7.68 12.18 -3.94
CA PHE A 3 7.71 11.46 -2.67
C PHE A 3 6.33 11.25 -2.03
N SER A 4 5.28 11.94 -2.49
CA SER A 4 4.00 11.95 -1.76
C SER A 4 3.24 10.64 -1.89
N ALA A 5 3.21 10.04 -3.07
CA ALA A 5 2.52 8.76 -3.30
C ALA A 5 3.16 7.63 -2.48
N ILE A 6 4.50 7.53 -2.51
CA ILE A 6 5.23 6.50 -1.74
C ILE A 6 5.02 6.67 -0.23
N SER A 7 5.06 7.90 0.28
CA SER A 7 4.81 8.16 1.70
C SER A 7 3.35 7.85 2.09
N SER A 8 2.38 8.22 1.25
CA SER A 8 0.96 7.91 1.42
C SER A 8 0.75 6.38 1.50
N ALA A 9 1.27 5.64 0.52
CA ALA A 9 1.19 4.18 0.47
C ALA A 9 1.84 3.52 1.71
N LEU A 10 2.99 4.00 2.16
CA LEU A 10 3.65 3.49 3.37
C LEU A 10 2.86 3.79 4.64
N GLU A 11 2.21 4.95 4.74
CA GLU A 11 1.33 5.31 5.84
C GLU A 11 0.12 4.37 5.89
N THR A 12 -0.55 4.17 4.75
CA THR A 12 -1.70 3.25 4.65
C THR A 12 -1.31 1.81 4.98
N ILE A 13 -0.15 1.32 4.52
CA ILE A 13 0.36 0.00 4.93
C ILE A 13 0.60 -0.05 6.45
N GLY A 14 1.10 1.03 7.05
CA GLY A 14 1.29 1.10 8.50
C GLY A 14 -0.02 1.03 9.30
N GLU A 15 -1.13 1.50 8.71
CA GLU A 15 -2.47 1.42 9.31
C GLU A 15 -3.12 0.03 9.15
N LEU A 16 -2.67 -0.78 8.19
CA LEU A 16 -3.10 -2.16 8.07
C LEU A 16 -2.58 -2.97 9.27
N THR A 17 -3.49 -3.41 10.14
CA THR A 17 -3.09 -4.21 11.31
C THR A 17 -2.60 -5.59 10.88
N GLN A 18 -1.54 -6.09 11.52
CA GLN A 18 -1.00 -7.44 11.29
C GLN A 18 -2.08 -8.53 11.43
N GLU A 19 -3.03 -8.34 12.33
CA GLU A 19 -4.16 -9.27 12.50
C GLU A 19 -5.06 -9.34 11.26
N VAL A 20 -5.28 -8.22 10.57
CA VAL A 20 -6.05 -8.19 9.31
C VAL A 20 -5.26 -8.85 8.20
N THR A 21 -4.00 -8.50 8.02
CA THR A 21 -3.19 -9.09 6.96
C THR A 21 -3.04 -10.61 7.16
N SER A 22 -2.95 -11.06 8.41
CA SER A 22 -2.86 -12.47 8.75
C SER A 22 -4.16 -13.23 8.57
N LEU A 23 -5.30 -12.64 8.97
CA LEU A 23 -6.62 -13.22 8.71
C LEU A 23 -6.87 -13.46 7.21
N TRP A 24 -6.32 -12.58 6.37
CA TRP A 24 -6.45 -12.65 4.92
C TRP A 24 -5.30 -13.40 4.24
N GLY A 25 -4.29 -13.84 5.00
CA GLY A 25 -3.13 -14.59 4.51
C GLY A 25 -2.22 -13.79 3.57
N VAL A 26 -2.14 -12.47 3.76
CA VAL A 26 -1.39 -11.54 2.89
C VAL A 26 -0.20 -10.85 3.58
N ASP A 27 0.24 -11.34 4.74
CA ASP A 27 1.31 -10.71 5.52
C ASP A 27 2.61 -10.53 4.74
N GLU A 28 3.04 -11.58 4.02
CA GLU A 28 4.30 -11.56 3.26
C GLU A 28 4.24 -10.57 2.09
N GLN A 29 3.09 -10.48 1.40
CA GLN A 29 2.87 -9.58 0.28
C GLN A 29 2.88 -8.13 0.75
N VAL A 30 2.20 -7.84 1.87
CA VAL A 30 2.18 -6.48 2.46
C VAL A 30 3.58 -6.07 2.92
N GLN A 31 4.32 -6.98 3.56
CA GLN A 31 5.69 -6.70 3.98
C GLN A 31 6.64 -6.53 2.79
N GLY A 32 6.48 -7.32 1.73
CA GLY A 32 7.23 -7.20 0.48
C GLY A 32 7.03 -5.84 -0.17
N LEU A 33 5.76 -5.43 -0.34
CA LEU A 33 5.41 -4.13 -0.91
C LEU A 33 5.98 -2.97 -0.06
N ALA A 34 5.90 -3.06 1.26
CA ALA A 34 6.47 -2.05 2.15
C ALA A 34 8.00 -1.93 2.01
N ASN A 35 8.69 -3.04 1.76
CA ASN A 35 10.14 -3.05 1.56
C ASN A 35 10.51 -2.42 0.21
N GLU A 36 9.79 -2.75 -0.85
CA GLU A 36 10.00 -2.18 -2.18
C GLU A 36 9.74 -0.67 -2.18
N LEU A 37 8.65 -0.21 -1.57
CA LEU A 37 8.33 1.22 -1.45
C LEU A 37 9.40 1.98 -0.66
N ARG A 38 9.94 1.41 0.43
CA ARG A 38 11.07 2.02 1.16
C ARG A 38 12.35 2.08 0.34
N TRP A 39 12.61 1.06 -0.47
CA TRP A 39 13.76 1.06 -1.38
C TRP A 39 13.61 2.17 -2.42
N MET A 40 12.44 2.29 -3.04
CA MET A 40 12.12 3.36 -3.99
C MET A 40 12.25 4.75 -3.35
N GLN A 41 11.73 4.93 -2.13
CA GLN A 41 11.88 6.19 -1.38
C GLN A 41 13.35 6.56 -1.18
N SER A 42 14.18 5.59 -0.79
CA SER A 42 15.63 5.79 -0.60
C SER A 42 16.33 6.12 -1.92
N PHE A 43 15.96 5.47 -3.02
CA PHE A 43 16.51 5.76 -4.34
C PHE A 43 16.20 7.20 -4.76
N LEU A 44 14.95 7.63 -4.64
CA LEU A 44 14.54 9.00 -4.98
C LEU A 44 15.26 10.05 -4.12
N GLN A 45 15.48 9.78 -2.82
CA GLN A 45 16.26 10.67 -1.95
C GLN A 45 17.70 10.84 -2.46
N VAL A 46 18.34 9.76 -2.93
CA VAL A 46 19.70 9.81 -3.48
C VAL A 46 19.71 10.55 -4.82
N ALA A 47 18.73 10.32 -5.69
CA ALA A 47 18.59 10.99 -6.97
C ALA A 47 18.44 12.51 -6.80
N ASP A 48 17.57 12.94 -5.88
CA ASP A 48 17.31 14.35 -5.58
C ASP A 48 18.54 15.04 -4.95
N ALA A 49 19.14 14.41 -3.93
CA ALA A 49 20.27 14.97 -3.19
C ALA A 49 21.51 15.20 -4.09
N ARG A 50 21.73 14.33 -5.07
CA ARG A 50 22.89 14.43 -5.96
C ARG A 50 22.60 15.30 -7.19
N ARG A 51 21.36 15.75 -7.40
CA ARG A 51 20.89 16.46 -8.62
C ARG A 51 21.44 15.82 -9.90
N VAL A 52 21.49 14.48 -9.91
CA VAL A 52 22.17 13.74 -10.99
C VAL A 52 21.27 13.78 -12.20
N ASP A 53 21.60 14.66 -13.13
CA ASP A 53 20.95 14.74 -14.43
C ASP A 53 21.53 13.66 -15.35
N HIS A 54 21.18 12.41 -15.04
CA HIS A 54 21.53 11.24 -15.84
C HIS A 54 20.24 10.62 -16.36
N GLU A 55 20.18 10.37 -17.66
CA GLU A 55 18.99 9.87 -18.36
C GLU A 55 18.38 8.63 -17.68
N VAL A 56 19.23 7.66 -17.32
CA VAL A 56 18.81 6.47 -16.57
C VAL A 56 18.09 6.82 -15.27
N ILE A 57 18.58 7.79 -14.49
CA ILE A 57 17.95 8.19 -13.23
C ILE A 57 16.61 8.86 -13.49
N ARG A 58 16.51 9.73 -14.51
CA ARG A 58 15.23 10.34 -14.90
C ARG A 58 14.20 9.29 -15.28
N THR A 59 14.58 8.28 -16.07
CA THR A 59 13.68 7.18 -16.43
C THR A 59 13.28 6.38 -15.20
N SER A 60 14.22 6.01 -14.34
CA SER A 60 13.92 5.27 -13.10
C SER A 60 12.98 6.04 -12.17
N VAL A 61 13.12 7.37 -12.08
CA VAL A 61 12.22 8.23 -11.28
C VAL A 61 10.79 8.17 -11.81
N VAL A 62 10.60 8.19 -13.14
CA VAL A 62 9.28 8.07 -13.76
C VAL A 62 8.68 6.69 -13.48
N GLU A 63 9.44 5.62 -13.70
CA GLU A 63 8.99 4.24 -13.45
C GLU A 63 8.60 4.02 -11.97
N ILE A 64 9.41 4.51 -11.04
CA ILE A 64 9.12 4.44 -9.60
C ILE A 64 7.82 5.17 -9.26
N ARG A 65 7.55 6.31 -9.92
CA ARG A 65 6.32 7.07 -9.68
C ARG A 65 5.09 6.30 -10.14
N GLU A 66 5.12 5.74 -11.35
CA GLU A 66 4.02 4.92 -11.87
C GLU A 66 3.77 3.71 -10.95
N LEU A 67 4.84 3.02 -10.53
CA LEU A 67 4.74 1.90 -9.57
C LEU A 67 4.17 2.32 -8.22
N ALA A 68 4.46 3.53 -7.75
CA ALA A 68 3.89 4.05 -6.51
C ALA A 68 2.38 4.28 -6.61
N TYR A 69 1.89 4.77 -7.76
CA TYR A 69 0.46 4.91 -8.00
C TYR A 69 -0.24 3.55 -8.10
N ASP A 70 0.35 2.59 -8.82
CA ASP A 70 -0.17 1.23 -8.88
C ASP A 70 -0.26 0.59 -7.49
N ALA A 71 0.76 0.82 -6.64
CA ALA A 71 0.75 0.36 -5.26
C ALA A 71 -0.35 1.02 -4.42
N GLU A 72 -0.50 2.35 -4.53
CA GLU A 72 -1.55 3.12 -3.84
C GLU A 72 -2.94 2.59 -4.19
N ASP A 73 -3.25 2.39 -5.48
CA ASP A 73 -4.53 1.86 -5.96
C ASP A 73 -4.82 0.44 -5.43
N VAL A 74 -3.81 -0.42 -5.40
CA VAL A 74 -3.93 -1.80 -4.89
C VAL A 74 -4.20 -1.79 -3.38
N ILE A 75 -3.48 -0.96 -2.62
CA ILE A 75 -3.64 -0.84 -1.16
C ILE A 75 -5.01 -0.25 -0.81
N GLU A 76 -5.46 0.79 -1.52
CA GLU A 76 -6.78 1.38 -1.33
C GLU A 76 -7.88 0.35 -1.60
N THR A 77 -7.79 -0.35 -2.73
CA THR A 77 -8.74 -1.40 -3.11
C THR A 77 -8.79 -2.52 -2.07
N PHE A 78 -7.65 -2.94 -1.53
CA PHE A 78 -7.59 -3.94 -0.47
C PHE A 78 -8.28 -3.45 0.81
N SER A 79 -7.96 -2.22 1.24
CA SER A 79 -8.54 -1.59 2.42
C SER A 79 -10.07 -1.51 2.33
N LEU A 80 -10.62 -1.12 1.17
CA LEU A 80 -12.06 -1.07 0.92
C LEU A 80 -12.71 -2.47 0.98
N LYS A 81 -12.06 -3.50 0.41
CA LYS A 81 -12.56 -4.88 0.48
C LYS A 81 -12.61 -5.40 1.91
N VAL A 82 -11.56 -5.15 2.70
CA VAL A 82 -11.51 -5.52 4.12
C VAL A 82 -12.62 -4.81 4.89
N ALA A 83 -12.81 -3.50 4.68
CA ALA A 83 -13.84 -2.72 5.35
C ALA A 83 -15.26 -3.20 5.01
N SER A 84 -15.53 -3.51 3.73
CA SER A 84 -16.82 -4.05 3.29
C SER A 84 -17.13 -5.41 3.94
N LYS A 85 -16.14 -6.30 4.02
CA LYS A 85 -16.33 -7.65 4.55
C LYS A 85 -16.56 -7.67 6.06
N ARG A 86 -15.97 -6.73 6.81
CA ARG A 86 -16.32 -6.50 8.22
C ARG A 86 -17.80 -6.12 8.39
N LYS A 87 -18.34 -5.32 7.46
CA LYS A 87 -19.74 -4.88 7.46
C LYS A 87 -20.71 -6.02 7.11
N ASP A 88 -20.31 -6.90 6.20
CA ASP A 88 -21.08 -8.11 5.84
C ASP A 88 -21.10 -9.14 6.98
N GLY A 89 -19.98 -9.34 7.68
CA GLY A 89 -19.91 -10.19 8.87
C GLY A 89 -20.85 -9.71 9.98
N PHE A 90 -20.88 -8.40 10.24
CA PHE A 90 -21.81 -7.79 11.20
C PHE A 90 -23.29 -7.97 10.79
N SER A 91 -23.61 -7.80 9.50
CA SER A 91 -24.97 -8.02 8.99
C SER A 91 -25.41 -9.48 9.06
N ASN A 92 -24.49 -10.44 8.91
CA ASN A 92 -24.80 -11.86 9.07
C ASN A 92 -25.01 -12.28 10.53
N CYS A 93 -24.31 -11.67 11.49
CA CYS A 93 -24.56 -11.92 12.92
C CYS A 93 -25.96 -11.47 13.36
N ILE A 94 -26.48 -10.38 12.80
CA ILE A 94 -27.82 -9.86 13.12
C ILE A 94 -28.93 -10.73 12.47
N LYS A 95 -28.69 -11.29 11.28
CA LYS A 95 -29.62 -12.24 10.64
C LYS A 95 -29.72 -13.57 11.38
N GLY A 96 -28.65 -14.01 12.06
CA GLY A 96 -28.68 -15.20 12.93
C GLY A 96 -29.44 -15.00 14.24
N LEU A 97 -29.46 -13.77 14.77
CA LEU A 97 -30.14 -13.41 16.03
C LEU A 97 -31.64 -13.04 15.85
N LEU A 98 -32.11 -12.83 14.62
CA LEU A 98 -33.52 -12.53 14.31
C LEU A 98 -34.31 -13.76 13.82
N VAL A 99 -33.65 -14.92 13.68
CA VAL A 99 -34.27 -16.19 13.24
C VAL A 99 -33.96 -17.33 14.23
N SER A 100 -33.60 -17.01 15.48
CA SER A 100 -33.50 -17.98 16.59
C SER A 100 -34.44 -17.62 17.74
#